data_AF-A0A8J5NCP8-F1
#
_entry.id   AF-A0A8J5NCP8-F1
#
_cell.length_a   1.000
_cell.length_b   1.000
_cell.length_c   1.000
_cell.angle_alpha   90.00
_cell.angle_beta   90.00
_cell.angle_gamma   90.00
#
_symmetry.space_group_name_H-M   'P 1'
#
loop_
_entity.id
_entity.type
_entity.pdbx_description
1 polymer ?
#
loop_
_entity_poly.entity_id
_entity_poly.type
_entity_poly.pdbx_seq_one_letter_code
_entity_poly.pdbx_strand_id
1 'polypeptide(L)'
;MEETMTSTSPDHHQHIADVPKRALAMTSMTNEDYRNTYWPQLQTAIDRLLQGPPPPHHTGPVIEFEPMYSAAYKCVCQQHSEALYNDLMSHVHKHFVKVAEEMQQLDEFQLIDNYYCVIHRVMYSLDGIIPIFTYLNKVYVSTKLSSNLRTELQTLFCTDVIDPVFAGYIPGVLPAMREHELSGYISETQELQASLRQSWITSSSQGRKRCLDEEMLT
;
A
#
# COMPACT_ATOMS: atom_id res chain seq x y z
N MET A 1 -4.27 77.64 17.99
CA MET A 1 -3.32 76.77 17.26
C MET A 1 -1.97 77.04 17.91
N GLU A 2 -1.84 76.65 19.18
CA GLU A 2 -1.03 75.50 19.65
C GLU A 2 0.45 75.74 19.34
N GLU A 3 1.22 76.32 20.28
CA GLU A 3 1.90 75.71 21.45
C GLU A 3 2.94 74.65 21.05
N THR A 4 4.09 74.43 21.67
CA THR A 4 5.07 75.18 22.49
C THR A 4 6.30 74.24 22.52
N MET A 5 7.50 74.81 22.60
CA MET A 5 8.83 74.23 22.84
C MET A 5 8.98 72.82 23.47
N THR A 6 9.96 72.06 22.97
CA THR A 6 10.80 71.06 23.69
C THR A 6 12.13 70.94 22.89
N SER A 7 13.32 71.32 23.35
CA SER A 7 14.13 70.97 24.53
C SER A 7 14.73 69.55 24.53
N THR A 8 16.07 69.51 24.58
CA THR A 8 17.00 68.54 25.21
C THR A 8 17.33 67.17 24.55
N SER A 9 18.62 67.02 24.19
CA SER A 9 19.43 65.79 24.01
C SER A 9 19.57 64.97 25.32
N PRO A 10 20.15 63.73 25.39
CA PRO A 10 21.20 63.14 24.52
C PRO A 10 21.11 61.61 24.22
N ASP A 11 22.09 61.14 23.44
CA ASP A 11 22.62 59.77 23.27
C ASP A 11 21.94 58.59 23.99
N HIS A 12 21.42 57.66 23.19
CA HIS A 12 21.42 56.24 23.55
C HIS A 12 21.86 55.41 22.34
N HIS A 13 23.11 54.95 22.40
CA HIS A 13 23.60 53.82 21.63
C HIS A 13 22.77 52.58 21.98
N GLN A 14 21.64 52.40 21.29
CA GLN A 14 20.88 51.14 21.38
C GLN A 14 21.58 50.10 20.51
N HIS A 15 22.51 49.42 21.15
CA HIS A 15 22.91 48.03 20.95
C HIS A 15 22.12 47.34 19.83
N ILE A 16 22.77 47.15 18.68
CA ILE A 16 22.36 46.16 17.68
C ILE A 16 22.33 44.84 18.44
N ALA A 17 21.14 44.40 18.81
CA ALA A 17 20.93 43.09 19.40
C ALA A 17 21.29 42.08 18.32
N ASP A 18 22.53 41.59 18.42
CA ASP A 18 22.97 40.31 17.88
C ASP A 18 21.86 39.30 18.15
N VAL A 19 21.04 39.04 17.13
CA VAL A 19 20.13 37.91 17.11
C VAL A 19 21.02 36.68 17.29
N PRO A 20 20.91 35.91 18.39
CA PRO A 20 21.86 34.83 18.63
C PRO A 20 21.63 33.73 17.59
N LYS A 21 22.39 33.77 16.50
CA LYS A 21 22.57 32.71 15.49
C LYS A 21 23.22 31.43 16.07
N ARG A 22 23.16 31.20 17.38
CA ARG A 22 23.91 30.15 18.08
C ARG A 22 23.13 29.46 19.20
N ALA A 23 21.86 29.13 18.95
CA ALA A 23 21.15 28.08 19.70
C ALA A 23 20.82 26.85 18.82
N LEU A 24 21.47 26.71 17.65
CA LEU A 24 21.61 25.41 16.98
C LEU A 24 22.68 24.59 17.70
N ALA A 25 22.44 24.27 18.97
CA ALA A 25 23.01 23.07 19.55
C ALA A 25 22.26 21.89 18.91
N MET A 26 22.58 21.62 17.65
CA MET A 26 22.21 20.39 16.97
C MET A 26 22.86 19.27 17.80
N THR A 27 22.11 18.63 18.70
CA THR A 27 22.43 17.25 19.06
C THR A 27 22.43 16.49 17.75
N SER A 28 23.63 16.24 17.21
CA SER A 28 23.82 15.36 16.06
C SER A 28 23.19 14.04 16.47
N MET A 29 22.11 13.66 15.80
CA MET A 29 21.47 12.38 16.09
C MET A 29 22.46 11.30 15.66
N THR A 30 22.83 10.42 16.59
CA THR A 30 23.70 9.29 16.24
C THR A 30 22.87 8.18 15.60
N ASN A 31 23.54 7.25 14.92
CA ASN A 31 22.89 6.06 14.40
C ASN A 31 22.23 5.23 15.51
N GLU A 32 22.81 5.23 16.72
CA GLU A 32 22.24 4.55 17.88
C GLU A 32 20.95 5.24 18.36
N ASP A 33 20.92 6.57 18.42
CA ASP A 33 19.69 7.30 18.77
C ASP A 33 18.56 7.01 17.78
N TYR A 34 18.89 6.99 16.49
CA TYR A 34 17.94 6.61 15.44
C TYR A 34 17.35 5.22 15.72
N ARG A 35 18.20 4.21 15.90
CA ARG A 35 17.78 2.81 16.04
C ARG A 35 17.08 2.50 17.36
N ASN A 36 17.48 3.16 18.43
CA ASN A 36 17.04 2.82 19.79
C ASN A 36 15.94 3.75 20.32
N THR A 37 15.73 4.92 19.72
CA THR A 37 14.76 5.91 20.20
C THR A 37 13.76 6.31 19.13
N TYR A 38 14.21 6.87 18.01
CA TYR A 38 13.30 7.47 17.02
C TYR A 38 12.56 6.41 16.19
N TRP A 39 13.29 5.43 15.64
CA TRP A 39 12.68 4.38 14.83
C TRP A 39 11.67 3.53 15.62
N PRO A 40 11.97 3.02 16.83
CA PRO A 40 11.00 2.25 17.62
C PRO A 40 9.72 3.01 17.95
N GLN A 41 9.84 4.33 18.20
CA GLN A 41 8.68 5.19 18.44
C GLN A 41 7.79 5.29 17.19
N LEU A 42 8.39 5.53 16.02
CA LEU A 42 7.68 5.58 14.75
C LEU A 42 7.07 4.23 14.38
N GLN A 43 7.83 3.15 14.57
CA GLN A 43 7.39 1.78 14.34
C GLN A 43 6.15 1.45 15.17
N THR A 44 6.14 1.80 16.46
CA THR A 44 4.99 1.61 17.34
C THR A 44 3.76 2.38 16.85
N ALA A 45 3.94 3.61 16.35
CA ALA A 45 2.82 4.38 15.79
C ALA A 45 2.30 3.77 14.48
N ILE A 46 3.18 3.28 13.62
CA ILE A 46 2.81 2.56 12.39
C ILE A 46 2.04 1.28 12.75
N ASP A 47 2.49 0.52 13.74
CA ASP A 47 1.79 -0.69 14.22
C ASP A 47 0.38 -0.37 14.71
N ARG A 48 0.21 0.72 15.47
CA ARG A 48 -1.12 1.16 15.93
C ARG A 48 -2.03 1.56 14.77
N LEU A 49 -1.48 2.20 13.74
CA LEU A 49 -2.25 2.56 12.55
C LEU A 49 -2.64 1.33 11.72
N LEU A 50 -1.74 0.35 11.59
CA LEU A 50 -1.96 -0.89 10.83
C LEU A 50 -2.89 -1.87 11.54
N GLN A 51 -2.85 -1.92 12.88
CA GLN A 51 -3.66 -2.83 13.71
C GLN A 51 -4.94 -2.18 14.25
N GLY A 52 -5.10 -0.86 14.09
CA GLY A 52 -6.23 -0.11 14.62
C GLY A 52 -7.58 -0.64 14.10
N PRO A 53 -8.65 -0.55 14.90
CA PRO A 53 -9.96 -1.02 14.48
C PRO A 53 -10.43 -0.23 13.26
N PRO A 54 -11.02 -0.90 12.24
CA PRO A 54 -11.60 -0.19 11.11
C PRO A 54 -12.71 0.77 11.59
N PRO A 55 -12.89 1.93 10.92
CA PRO A 55 -14.00 2.85 11.21
C PRO A 55 -15.36 2.11 11.22
N PRO A 56 -16.33 2.47 12.09
CA PRO A 56 -16.50 3.78 12.74
C PRO A 56 -16.12 3.81 14.23
N HIS A 57 -15.49 2.76 14.79
CA HIS A 57 -15.36 2.59 16.24
C HIS A 57 -14.20 3.36 16.92
N HIS A 58 -13.50 4.26 16.24
CA HIS A 58 -12.48 5.08 16.90
C HIS A 58 -13.15 6.20 17.73
N THR A 59 -13.07 6.11 19.05
CA THR A 59 -13.57 7.16 19.96
C THR A 59 -12.47 8.15 20.38
N GLY A 60 -11.31 8.10 19.72
CA GLY A 60 -10.17 8.98 19.98
C GLY A 60 -9.08 8.86 18.89
N PRO A 61 -8.05 9.72 18.94
CA PRO A 61 -6.93 9.67 18.00
C PRO A 61 -6.12 8.38 18.21
N VAL A 62 -5.88 7.63 17.13
CA VAL A 62 -5.12 6.36 17.16
C VAL A 62 -3.65 6.60 17.56
N ILE A 63 -3.13 7.79 17.23
CA ILE A 63 -1.77 8.23 17.56
C ILE A 63 -1.74 9.73 17.87
N GLU A 64 -0.73 10.15 18.63
CA GLU A 64 -0.35 11.56 18.77
C GLU A 64 0.49 11.96 17.55
N PHE A 65 -0.05 12.83 16.68
CA PHE A 65 0.57 13.14 15.40
C PHE A 65 1.88 13.94 15.51
N GLU A 66 1.87 14.99 16.34
CA GLU A 66 2.96 15.97 16.39
C GLU A 66 4.31 15.37 16.82
N PRO A 67 4.39 14.49 17.84
CA PRO A 67 5.64 13.82 18.19
C PRO A 67 6.16 12.91 17.07
N MET A 68 5.27 12.22 16.35
CA MET A 68 5.66 11.32 15.25
C MET A 68 6.20 12.12 14.06
N TYR A 69 5.50 13.17 13.66
CA TYR A 69 5.98 14.05 12.60
C TYR A 69 7.33 14.68 12.96
N SER A 70 7.48 15.16 14.20
CA SER A 70 8.72 15.76 14.69
C SER A 70 9.89 14.76 14.69
N ALA A 71 9.63 13.51 15.10
CA ALA A 71 10.62 12.44 15.06
C ALA A 71 11.05 12.12 13.63
N ALA A 72 10.10 11.95 12.70
CA ALA A 72 10.40 11.67 11.30
C ALA A 72 11.15 12.84 10.64
N TYR A 73 10.73 14.08 10.90
CA TYR A 73 11.42 15.29 10.44
C TYR A 73 12.88 15.33 10.91
N LYS A 74 13.11 15.10 12.22
CA LYS A 74 14.45 15.08 12.79
C LYS A 74 15.33 14.01 12.15
N CYS A 75 14.79 12.81 11.90
CA CYS A 75 15.53 11.74 11.21
C CYS A 75 15.99 12.18 9.82
N VAL A 76 15.11 12.79 9.03
CA VAL A 76 15.44 13.29 7.68
C VAL A 76 16.48 14.41 7.73
N CYS A 77 16.33 15.40 8.63
CA CYS A 77 17.29 16.49 8.79
C CYS A 77 18.70 16.03 9.20
N GLN A 78 18.78 14.89 9.89
CA GLN A 78 20.03 14.31 10.36
C GLN A 78 20.59 13.25 9.39
N GLN A 79 20.17 13.29 8.12
CA GLN A 79 20.67 12.43 7.03
C GLN A 79 20.32 10.93 7.16
N HIS A 80 19.27 10.58 7.89
CA HIS A 80 18.75 9.20 7.99
C HIS A 80 17.61 8.90 7.02
N SER A 81 17.42 9.70 5.96
CA SER A 81 16.28 9.56 5.04
C SER A 81 16.17 8.19 4.37
N GLU A 82 17.30 7.66 3.89
CA GLU A 82 17.34 6.35 3.22
C GLU A 82 17.07 5.20 4.19
N ALA A 83 17.72 5.22 5.36
CA ALA A 83 17.46 4.25 6.42
C ALA A 83 15.98 4.27 6.85
N LEU A 84 15.43 5.46 7.07
CA LEU A 84 14.03 5.64 7.46
C LEU A 84 13.05 5.12 6.41
N TYR A 85 13.31 5.38 5.13
CA TYR A 85 12.49 4.83 4.04
C TYR A 85 12.57 3.30 4.01
N ASN A 86 13.78 2.72 4.05
CA ASN A 86 13.96 1.28 4.00
C ASN A 86 13.32 0.57 5.20
N ASP A 87 13.45 1.14 6.39
CA ASP A 87 12.86 0.61 7.61
C ASP A 87 11.32 0.70 7.57
N LEU A 88 10.76 1.83 7.08
CA LEU A 88 9.32 1.98 6.84
C LEU A 88 8.79 0.93 5.88
N MET A 89 9.40 0.83 4.70
CA MET A 89 8.97 -0.11 3.66
C MET A 89 9.10 -1.56 4.14
N SER A 90 10.22 -1.91 4.81
CA SER A 90 10.42 -3.26 5.35
C SER A 90 9.41 -3.62 6.44
N HIS A 91 9.07 -2.67 7.31
CA HIS A 91 8.11 -2.91 8.39
C HIS A 91 6.68 -3.10 7.86
N VAL A 92 6.25 -2.24 6.93
CA VAL A 92 4.93 -2.37 6.29
C VAL A 92 4.84 -3.66 5.45
N HIS A 93 5.90 -3.99 4.70
CA HIS A 93 5.99 -5.25 3.94
C HIS A 93 5.77 -6.47 4.83
N LYS A 94 6.49 -6.55 5.96
CA LYS A 94 6.33 -7.66 6.92
C LYS A 94 4.90 -7.77 7.45
N HIS A 95 4.26 -6.64 7.70
CA HIS A 95 2.86 -6.64 8.14
C HIS A 95 1.93 -7.16 7.04
N PHE A 96 2.11 -6.71 5.79
CA PHE A 96 1.27 -7.12 4.67
C PHE A 96 1.43 -8.60 4.31
N VAL A 97 2.66 -9.13 4.30
CA VAL A 97 2.89 -10.57 4.12
C VAL A 97 2.13 -11.37 5.17
N LYS A 98 2.19 -10.97 6.45
CA LYS A 98 1.43 -11.63 7.52
C LYS A 98 -0.09 -11.56 7.30
N VAL A 99 -0.61 -10.39 6.89
CA VAL A 99 -2.02 -10.22 6.56
C VAL A 99 -2.43 -11.14 5.40
N ALA A 100 -1.60 -11.26 4.37
CA ALA A 100 -1.85 -12.14 3.23
C ALA A 100 -1.90 -13.62 3.66
N GLU A 101 -0.96 -14.07 4.48
CA GLU A 101 -0.95 -15.42 5.05
C GLU A 101 -2.22 -15.71 5.87
N GLU A 102 -2.66 -14.74 6.69
CA GLU A 102 -3.91 -14.84 7.45
C GLU A 102 -5.13 -14.93 6.52
N MET A 103 -5.16 -14.14 5.44
CA MET A 103 -6.25 -14.15 4.45
C MET A 103 -6.34 -15.46 3.67
N GLN A 104 -5.20 -16.07 3.33
CA GLN A 104 -5.14 -17.34 2.58
C GLN A 104 -5.62 -18.55 3.40
N GLN A 105 -5.70 -18.44 4.72
CA GLN A 105 -6.23 -19.48 5.60
C GLN A 105 -7.74 -19.41 5.81
N LEU A 106 -8.40 -18.38 5.28
CA LEU A 106 -9.83 -18.18 5.45
C LEU A 106 -10.65 -19.07 4.52
N ASP A 107 -11.86 -19.39 4.98
CA ASP A 107 -12.86 -20.06 4.17
C ASP A 107 -13.44 -19.10 3.12
N GLU A 108 -13.88 -19.63 1.97
CA GLU A 108 -14.39 -18.85 0.84
C GLU A 108 -15.57 -17.95 1.26
N PHE A 109 -16.40 -18.42 2.18
CA PHE A 109 -17.55 -17.68 2.71
C PHE A 109 -17.18 -16.44 3.53
N GLN A 110 -15.98 -16.38 4.10
CA GLN A 110 -15.51 -15.26 4.92
C GLN A 110 -14.53 -14.34 4.17
N LEU A 111 -14.06 -14.77 3.00
CA LEU A 111 -13.01 -14.07 2.26
C LEU A 111 -13.42 -12.64 1.90
N ILE A 112 -14.60 -12.45 1.30
CA ILE A 112 -15.04 -11.13 0.79
C ILE A 112 -15.15 -10.11 1.92
N ASP A 113 -15.76 -10.48 3.04
CA ASP A 113 -15.95 -9.60 4.19
C ASP A 113 -14.61 -9.24 4.82
N ASN A 114 -13.72 -10.22 5.01
CA ASN A 114 -12.38 -9.94 5.52
C ASN A 114 -11.58 -9.07 4.55
N TYR A 115 -11.75 -9.25 3.24
CA TYR A 115 -11.06 -8.46 2.23
C TYR A 115 -11.48 -7.00 2.29
N TYR A 116 -12.78 -6.76 2.41
CA TYR A 116 -13.34 -5.43 2.60
C TYR A 116 -12.77 -4.78 3.88
N CYS A 117 -12.75 -5.52 5.00
CA CYS A 117 -12.15 -5.04 6.25
C CYS A 117 -10.66 -4.72 6.11
N VAL A 118 -9.89 -5.59 5.46
CA VAL A 118 -8.44 -5.40 5.26
C VAL A 118 -8.16 -4.20 4.35
N ILE A 119 -8.84 -4.06 3.22
CA ILE A 119 -8.69 -2.89 2.34
C ILE A 119 -9.01 -1.62 3.13
N HIS A 120 -10.14 -1.59 3.82
CA HIS A 120 -10.57 -0.39 4.53
C HIS A 120 -9.60 -0.04 5.67
N ARG A 121 -9.06 -1.05 6.36
CA ARG A 121 -8.00 -0.87 7.36
C ARG A 121 -6.74 -0.30 6.73
N VAL A 122 -6.23 -0.91 5.65
CA VAL A 122 -5.01 -0.43 4.99
C VAL A 122 -5.17 0.99 4.45
N MET A 123 -6.28 1.31 3.79
CA MET A 123 -6.53 2.68 3.31
C MET A 123 -6.51 3.70 4.46
N TYR A 124 -7.16 3.37 5.58
CA TYR A 124 -7.14 4.19 6.79
C TYR A 124 -5.71 4.34 7.35
N SER A 125 -4.96 3.24 7.47
CA SER A 125 -3.60 3.26 7.97
C SER A 125 -2.68 4.11 7.10
N LEU A 126 -2.77 4.00 5.77
CA LEU A 126 -1.97 4.78 4.85
C LEU A 126 -2.27 6.28 4.97
N ASP A 127 -3.54 6.66 5.12
CA ASP A 127 -3.93 8.05 5.34
C ASP A 127 -3.40 8.61 6.67
N GLY A 128 -3.12 7.77 7.66
CA GLY A 128 -2.41 8.16 8.89
C GLY A 128 -0.88 8.17 8.77
N ILE A 129 -0.29 7.21 8.07
CA ILE A 129 1.17 7.07 7.92
C ILE A 129 1.74 8.18 7.03
N ILE A 130 1.10 8.45 5.89
CA ILE A 130 1.63 9.39 4.89
C ILE A 130 1.89 10.78 5.48
N PRO A 131 0.98 11.40 6.25
CA PRO A 131 1.21 12.69 6.88
C PRO A 131 2.46 12.74 7.78
N ILE A 132 2.73 11.67 8.53
CA ILE A 132 3.91 11.57 9.42
C ILE A 132 5.21 11.69 8.61
N PHE A 133 5.24 11.03 7.45
CA PHE A 133 6.40 10.95 6.58
C PHE A 133 6.36 11.97 5.42
N THR A 134 5.52 13.00 5.48
CA THR A 134 5.39 14.00 4.40
C THR A 134 6.73 14.65 4.04
N TYR A 135 7.57 14.94 5.04
CA TYR A 135 8.87 15.55 4.80
C TYR A 135 9.86 14.56 4.14
N LEU A 136 9.86 13.29 4.57
CA LEU A 136 10.61 12.21 3.92
C LEU A 136 10.18 12.05 2.46
N ASN A 137 8.87 12.04 2.20
CA ASN A 137 8.32 11.94 0.86
C ASN A 137 8.87 13.07 -0.03
N LYS A 138 8.81 14.32 0.45
CA LYS A 138 9.30 15.49 -0.29
C LYS A 138 10.81 15.48 -0.53
N VAL A 139 11.61 15.14 0.48
CA VAL A 139 13.07 15.31 0.44
C VAL A 139 13.78 14.11 -0.18
N TYR A 140 13.25 12.90 -0.04
CA TYR A 140 13.90 11.66 -0.48
C TYR A 140 13.10 10.93 -1.57
N VAL A 141 11.83 10.61 -1.33
CA VAL A 141 11.06 9.76 -2.25
C VAL A 141 10.81 10.47 -3.59
N SER A 142 10.37 11.72 -3.57
CA SER A 142 10.10 12.48 -4.80
C SER A 142 11.37 12.89 -5.55
N THR A 143 12.51 13.02 -4.87
CA THR A 143 13.75 13.51 -5.48
C THR A 143 14.67 12.39 -5.95
N LYS A 144 14.88 11.35 -5.13
CA LYS A 144 15.78 10.22 -5.44
C LYS A 144 15.06 9.08 -6.14
N LEU A 145 13.89 8.69 -5.65
CA LEU A 145 13.11 7.59 -6.22
C LEU A 145 12.20 8.04 -7.37
N SER A 146 12.03 9.36 -7.55
CA SER A 146 11.13 9.95 -8.56
C SER A 146 9.69 9.41 -8.44
N SER A 147 9.26 9.12 -7.21
CA SER A 147 7.97 8.49 -6.90
C SER A 147 7.24 9.26 -5.80
N ASN A 148 6.15 8.68 -5.30
CA ASN A 148 5.37 9.18 -4.19
C ASN A 148 5.15 8.08 -3.15
N LEU A 149 5.33 8.41 -1.87
CA LEU A 149 5.19 7.45 -0.78
C LEU A 149 3.81 6.76 -0.75
N ARG A 150 2.73 7.44 -1.13
CA ARG A 150 1.41 6.82 -1.27
C ARG A 150 1.45 5.71 -2.31
N THR A 151 2.02 6.00 -3.49
CA THR A 151 2.13 5.04 -4.59
C THR A 151 2.98 3.85 -4.18
N GLU A 152 4.14 4.08 -3.57
CA GLU A 152 5.03 3.01 -3.10
C GLU A 152 4.32 2.07 -2.11
N LEU A 153 3.62 2.61 -1.12
CA LEU A 153 2.90 1.82 -0.12
C LEU A 153 1.67 1.10 -0.70
N GLN A 154 0.97 1.73 -1.65
CA GLN A 154 -0.16 1.10 -2.35
C GLN A 154 0.30 -0.03 -3.27
N THR A 155 1.40 0.16 -4.00
CA THR A 155 2.01 -0.90 -4.83
C THR A 155 2.43 -2.07 -3.94
N LEU A 156 3.03 -1.80 -2.79
CA LEU A 156 3.41 -2.82 -1.82
C LEU A 156 2.19 -3.58 -1.28
N PHE A 157 1.06 -2.90 -1.01
CA PHE A 157 -0.20 -3.57 -0.68
C PHE A 157 -0.71 -4.49 -1.81
N CYS A 158 -0.69 -4.00 -3.06
CA CYS A 158 -1.08 -4.80 -4.21
C CYS A 158 -0.23 -6.07 -4.34
N THR A 159 1.09 -5.91 -4.35
CA THR A 159 2.02 -7.02 -4.58
C THR A 159 2.07 -8.02 -3.44
N ASP A 160 1.97 -7.56 -2.19
CA ASP A 160 2.13 -8.45 -1.03
C ASP A 160 0.82 -9.06 -0.53
N VAL A 161 -0.33 -8.41 -0.76
CA VAL A 161 -1.63 -8.88 -0.25
C VAL A 161 -2.57 -9.24 -1.39
N ILE A 162 -2.81 -8.32 -2.32
CA ILE A 162 -3.84 -8.49 -3.35
C ILE A 162 -3.45 -9.64 -4.28
N ASP A 163 -2.25 -9.58 -4.88
CA ASP A 163 -1.81 -10.54 -5.88
C ASP A 163 -1.73 -11.98 -5.32
N PRO A 164 -1.13 -12.24 -4.14
CA PRO A 164 -1.04 -13.59 -3.60
C PRO A 164 -2.38 -14.16 -3.13
N VAL A 165 -3.28 -13.32 -2.62
CA VAL A 165 -4.62 -13.77 -2.21
C VAL A 165 -5.45 -14.08 -3.46
N PHE A 166 -5.45 -13.21 -4.48
CA PHE A 166 -6.22 -13.43 -5.70
C PHE A 166 -5.68 -14.53 -6.62
N ALA A 167 -4.38 -14.80 -6.60
CA ALA A 167 -3.78 -15.87 -7.41
C ALA A 167 -4.45 -17.24 -7.17
N GLY A 168 -4.96 -17.50 -5.96
CA GLY A 168 -5.69 -18.72 -5.64
C GLY A 168 -7.13 -18.78 -6.18
N TYR A 169 -7.75 -17.63 -6.49
CA TYR A 169 -9.17 -17.52 -6.82
C TYR A 169 -9.45 -17.22 -8.29
N ILE A 170 -8.43 -16.95 -9.11
CA ILE A 170 -8.59 -16.81 -10.56
C ILE A 170 -8.16 -18.12 -11.23
N PRO A 171 -9.10 -18.99 -11.64
CA PRO A 171 -8.75 -20.18 -12.41
C PRO A 171 -8.01 -19.75 -13.69
N GLY A 172 -6.76 -20.18 -13.83
CA GLY A 172 -5.92 -19.87 -14.99
C GLY A 172 -4.87 -18.77 -14.79
N VAL A 173 -4.72 -18.20 -13.59
CA VAL A 173 -3.61 -17.26 -13.25
C VAL A 173 -2.54 -17.92 -12.37
N LEU A 174 -2.26 -19.21 -12.65
CA LEU A 174 -1.03 -20.00 -12.40
C LEU A 174 -1.15 -21.15 -11.36
N PRO A 175 -0.30 -22.20 -11.41
CA PRO A 175 1.11 -22.19 -11.84
C PRO A 175 1.27 -22.02 -13.36
N ALA A 176 2.35 -21.37 -13.78
CA ALA A 176 2.76 -21.37 -15.19
C ALA A 176 2.79 -22.81 -15.64
N MET A 177 1.99 -23.13 -16.66
CA MET A 177 1.98 -24.44 -17.29
C MET A 177 3.43 -24.89 -17.46
N ARG A 178 3.84 -25.91 -16.70
CA ARG A 178 5.19 -26.41 -16.80
C ARG A 178 5.25 -27.21 -18.09
N GLU A 179 6.36 -27.16 -18.82
CA GLU A 179 6.46 -27.78 -20.15
C GLU A 179 6.10 -29.28 -20.14
N HIS A 180 6.33 -29.96 -19.01
CA HIS A 180 5.95 -31.38 -18.82
C HIS A 180 4.44 -31.63 -18.68
N GLU A 181 3.63 -30.61 -18.41
CA GLU A 181 2.16 -30.69 -18.25
C GLU A 181 1.43 -30.48 -19.60
N LEU A 182 2.13 -29.98 -20.64
CA LEU A 182 1.59 -29.71 -21.98
C LEU A 182 0.99 -30.96 -22.64
N SER A 183 1.69 -32.09 -22.59
CA SER A 183 1.26 -33.32 -23.25
C SER A 183 -0.04 -33.88 -22.65
N GLY A 184 -0.23 -33.74 -21.33
CA GLY A 184 -1.46 -34.15 -20.65
C GLY A 184 -2.66 -33.33 -21.13
N TYR A 185 -2.51 -32.01 -21.16
CA TYR A 185 -3.55 -31.09 -21.63
C TYR A 185 -3.91 -31.28 -23.10
N ILE A 186 -2.92 -31.55 -23.96
CA ILE A 186 -3.16 -31.85 -25.38
C ILE A 186 -4.01 -33.11 -25.52
N SER A 187 -3.70 -34.17 -24.77
CA SER A 187 -4.47 -35.42 -24.78
C SER A 187 -5.91 -35.19 -24.32
N GLU A 188 -6.09 -34.55 -23.17
CA GLU A 188 -7.40 -34.27 -22.59
C GLU A 188 -8.25 -33.38 -23.52
N THR A 189 -7.63 -32.37 -24.14
CA THR A 189 -8.28 -31.52 -25.15
C THR A 189 -8.67 -32.32 -26.39
N GLN A 190 -7.82 -33.24 -26.87
CA GLN A 190 -8.13 -34.09 -28.01
C GLN A 190 -9.29 -35.04 -27.72
N GLU A 191 -9.35 -35.59 -26.51
CA GLU A 191 -10.46 -36.44 -26.05
C GLU A 191 -11.77 -35.68 -25.99
N LEU A 192 -11.77 -34.48 -25.40
CA LEU A 192 -12.92 -33.58 -25.39
C LEU A 192 -13.37 -33.22 -26.81
N GLN A 193 -12.42 -32.85 -27.68
CA GLN A 193 -12.72 -32.56 -29.08
C GLN A 193 -13.28 -33.78 -29.82
N ALA A 194 -12.78 -34.98 -29.55
CA ALA A 194 -13.27 -36.22 -30.14
C ALA A 194 -14.69 -36.55 -29.67
N SER A 195 -14.96 -36.37 -28.37
CA SER A 195 -16.29 -36.58 -27.77
C SER A 195 -17.33 -35.62 -28.35
N LEU A 196 -17.00 -34.33 -28.39
CA LEU A 196 -17.84 -33.32 -29.04
C LEU A 196 -18.00 -33.61 -30.54
N ARG A 197 -16.95 -34.14 -31.18
CA ARG A 197 -17.01 -34.56 -32.58
C ARG A 197 -18.04 -35.65 -32.83
N GLN A 198 -18.03 -36.69 -32.00
CA GLN A 198 -19.01 -37.76 -32.09
C GLN A 198 -20.42 -37.25 -31.78
N SER A 199 -20.57 -36.39 -30.77
CA SER A 199 -21.88 -35.83 -30.40
C SER A 199 -22.51 -34.95 -31.50
N TRP A 200 -21.73 -34.15 -32.24
CA TRP A 200 -22.31 -33.37 -33.36
C TRP A 200 -22.65 -34.26 -34.55
N ILE A 201 -21.86 -35.30 -34.83
CA ILE A 201 -22.10 -36.23 -35.94
C ILE A 201 -23.40 -37.01 -35.67
N THR A 202 -23.58 -37.53 -34.45
CA THR A 202 -24.79 -38.28 -34.06
C THR A 202 -26.04 -37.40 -34.02
N SER A 203 -25.91 -36.13 -33.60
CA SER A 203 -27.01 -35.17 -33.64
C SER A 203 -27.43 -34.81 -35.08
N SER A 204 -26.47 -34.68 -36.00
CA SER A 204 -26.75 -34.35 -37.41
C SER A 204 -27.37 -35.50 -38.21
N SER A 205 -27.16 -36.76 -37.79
CA SER A 205 -27.67 -37.94 -38.47
C SER A 205 -29.13 -38.26 -38.10
N GLN A 206 -29.64 -37.71 -36.99
CA GLN A 206 -31.05 -37.83 -36.60
C GLN A 206 -31.97 -36.80 -37.30
N GLY A 207 -31.40 -35.76 -37.93
CA GLY A 207 -32.12 -34.66 -38.58
C GLY A 207 -32.45 -34.82 -40.07
N ARG A 208 -32.15 -35.97 -40.71
CA ARG A 208 -32.36 -36.18 -42.16
C ARG A 208 -33.26 -37.38 -42.48
N LYS A 209 -34.54 -37.31 -42.08
CA LYS A 209 -35.65 -38.03 -42.75
C LYS A 209 -36.88 -37.12 -42.81
N ARG A 210 -36.89 -36.16 -43.74
CA ARG A 210 -38.15 -35.70 -44.36
C ARG A 210 -38.33 -36.56 -45.60
N CYS A 211 -39.19 -37.55 -45.52
CA CYS A 211 -39.62 -38.36 -46.65
C CYS A 211 -40.48 -37.47 -47.56
N LEU A 212 -40.02 -37.21 -48.77
CA LEU A 212 -40.85 -36.66 -49.85
C LEU A 212 -40.65 -37.63 -51.01
N ASP A 213 -41.54 -38.60 -51.12
CA ASP A 213 -41.72 -39.36 -52.37
C ASP A 213 -43.22 -39.33 -52.73
N GLU A 214 -43.43 -38.72 -53.90
CA GLU A 214 -44.51 -38.80 -54.89
C GLU A 214 -45.81 -39.56 -54.56
N GLU A 215 -46.92 -38.82 -54.44
CA GLU A 215 -48.24 -39.28 -54.88
C GLU A 215 -48.88 -38.21 -55.76
N MET A 216 -48.94 -38.46 -57.08
CA MET A 216 -50.18 -38.44 -57.88
C MET A 216 -49.83 -38.45 -59.37
N LEU A 217 -49.83 -39.65 -59.95
CA LEU A 217 -50.27 -39.83 -61.33
C LEU A 217 -51.26 -40.99 -61.38
N THR A 218 -52.54 -40.66 -61.19
CA THR A 218 -53.72 -41.32 -61.79
C THR A 218 -54.82 -40.30 -61.91
#